data_AF-A0A537LDJ8-F1
#
_entry.id   AF-A0A537LDJ8-F1
#
_cell.length_a   1.000
_cell.length_b   1.000
_cell.length_c   1.000
_cell.angle_alpha   90.00
_cell.angle_beta   90.00
_cell.angle_gamma   90.00
#
_symmetry.space_group_name_H-M   'P 1'
#
loop_
_entity.id
_entity.type
_entity.pdbx_description
1 polymer ?
#
loop_
_entity_poly.entity_id
_entity_poly.type
_entity_poly.pdbx_seq_one_letter_code
_entity_poly.pdbx_strand_id
1 'polypeptide(L)'
;MNAYVFLLLQPIDFDAIKQKALKDGVFDTLAAHMMVQYVVASPETQSKLAYAKTKTNAKGQFLFPNLPGDRWYYVTAQALTGQVLVSWQIGVYVYPKERVQVFLHNANAALPIYTKD
;
A
#
# COMPACT_ATOMS: atom_id res chain seq x y z
N MET A 1 -9.40 -21.36 -6.02
CA MET A 1 -10.03 -20.02 -5.90
C MET A 1 -8.98 -18.90 -6.02
N ASN A 2 -9.25 -17.84 -6.81
CA ASN A 2 -8.34 -16.68 -6.91
C ASN A 2 -8.54 -15.74 -5.71
N ALA A 3 -7.48 -15.45 -4.96
CA ALA A 3 -7.50 -14.46 -3.87
C ALA A 3 -7.63 -13.04 -4.45
N TYR A 4 -8.48 -12.22 -3.85
CA TYR A 4 -8.53 -10.79 -4.14
C TYR A 4 -7.43 -10.08 -3.35
N VAL A 5 -6.79 -9.12 -4.01
CA VAL A 5 -5.83 -8.20 -3.39
C VAL A 5 -6.49 -6.83 -3.29
N PHE A 6 -6.49 -6.28 -2.09
CA PHE A 6 -7.04 -4.97 -1.76
C PHE A 6 -5.91 -3.97 -1.61
N LEU A 7 -6.02 -2.81 -2.27
CA LEU A 7 -5.10 -1.70 -2.14
C LEU A 7 -5.64 -0.68 -1.16
N LEU A 8 -4.92 -0.44 -0.09
CA LEU A 8 -5.13 0.67 0.82
C LEU A 8 -4.11 1.77 0.49
N LEU A 9 -4.57 3.00 0.47
CA LEU A 9 -3.76 4.17 0.17
C LEU A 9 -3.82 5.17 1.31
N GLN A 10 -2.65 5.64 1.75
CA GLN A 10 -2.52 6.77 2.65
C GLN A 10 -1.66 7.85 1.97
N PRO A 11 -2.24 9.01 1.60
CA PRO A 11 -1.45 10.14 1.14
C PRO A 11 -0.46 10.58 2.22
N ILE A 12 0.77 10.90 1.81
CA ILE A 12 1.78 11.45 2.71
C ILE A 12 1.80 12.96 2.56
N ASP A 13 1.47 13.67 3.65
CA ASP A 13 1.57 15.11 3.74
C ASP A 13 2.89 15.49 4.43
N PHE A 14 3.93 15.70 3.62
CA PHE A 14 5.26 16.04 4.14
C PHE A 14 5.30 17.38 4.84
N ASP A 15 4.49 18.35 4.43
CA ASP A 15 4.50 19.67 5.05
C ASP A 15 3.88 19.60 6.44
N ALA A 16 2.74 18.90 6.59
CA ALA A 16 2.16 18.64 7.91
C ALA A 16 3.11 17.83 8.81
N ILE A 17 3.81 16.83 8.27
CA ILE A 17 4.82 16.06 9.01
C ILE A 17 5.97 16.96 9.46
N LYS A 18 6.52 17.79 8.56
CA LYS A 18 7.60 18.72 8.88
C LYS A 18 7.20 19.69 9.99
N GLN A 19 6.01 20.26 9.89
CA GLN A 19 5.49 21.19 10.92
C GLN A 19 5.35 20.52 12.28
N LYS A 20 4.87 19.28 12.33
CA LYS A 20 4.72 18.54 13.60
C LYS A 20 6.05 18.04 14.18
N ALA A 21 7.02 17.75 13.32
CA ALA A 21 8.34 17.28 13.72
C ALA A 21 9.32 18.42 14.09
N LEU A 22 8.91 19.68 13.92
CA LEU A 22 9.64 20.83 14.42
C LEU A 22 9.40 20.96 15.93
N LYS A 23 10.49 20.87 16.71
CA LYS A 23 10.49 21.10 18.15
C LYS A 23 11.50 22.20 18.47
N ASP A 24 11.02 23.30 19.04
CA ASP A 24 11.84 24.48 19.39
C ASP A 24 12.69 25.01 18.21
N GLY A 25 12.16 24.93 16.99
CA GLY A 25 12.84 25.35 15.75
C GLY A 25 13.84 24.35 15.18
N VAL A 26 14.05 23.20 15.84
CA VAL A 26 14.91 22.11 15.36
C VAL A 26 14.05 21.01 14.77
N PHE A 27 14.43 20.53 13.58
CA PHE A 27 13.74 19.43 12.91
C PHE A 27 14.19 18.07 13.47
N ASP A 28 13.25 17.30 14.02
CA ASP A 28 13.49 15.95 14.51
C ASP A 28 13.14 14.91 13.43
N THR A 29 14.18 14.34 12.81
CA THR A 29 14.03 13.33 11.76
C THR A 29 13.35 12.04 12.24
N LEU A 30 13.56 11.65 13.50
CA LEU A 30 12.94 10.45 14.07
C LEU A 30 11.45 10.67 14.31
N ALA A 31 11.09 11.82 14.88
CA ALA A 31 9.69 12.22 15.03
C ALA A 31 8.97 12.28 13.68
N ALA A 32 9.60 12.87 12.65
CA ALA A 32 9.05 12.91 11.31
C ALA A 32 8.81 11.50 10.74
N HIS A 33 9.74 10.57 10.95
CA HIS A 33 9.59 9.17 10.50
C HIS A 33 8.40 8.48 11.18
N MET A 34 8.22 8.66 12.49
CA MET A 34 7.11 8.05 13.24
C MET A 34 5.73 8.64 12.88
N MET A 35 5.69 9.84 12.31
CA MET A 35 4.44 10.50 11.88
C MET A 35 3.96 10.05 10.49
N VAL A 36 4.77 9.29 9.74
CA VAL A 36 4.33 8.69 8.49
C VAL A 36 3.32 7.59 8.80
N GLN A 37 2.05 7.87 8.53
CA GLN A 37 0.95 6.93 8.77
C GLN A 37 0.78 5.97 7.59
N TYR A 38 0.33 4.77 7.90
CA TYR A 38 -0.07 3.76 6.94
C TYR A 38 -1.40 3.13 7.38
N VAL A 39 -2.14 2.56 6.43
CA VAL A 39 -3.42 1.91 6.70
C VAL A 39 -3.23 0.40 6.59
N VAL A 40 -3.64 -0.32 7.63
CA VAL A 40 -3.83 -1.78 7.63
C VAL A 40 -5.27 -2.02 8.05
N ALA A 41 -6.02 -2.78 7.27
CA ALA A 41 -7.38 -3.14 7.60
C ALA A 41 -7.46 -4.60 8.06
N SER A 42 -8.46 -4.90 8.89
CA SER A 42 -8.80 -6.29 9.24
C SER A 42 -9.47 -7.00 8.06
N PRO A 43 -9.58 -8.34 8.06
CA PRO A 43 -10.28 -9.06 7.01
C PRO A 43 -11.72 -8.58 6.78
N GLU A 44 -12.40 -8.16 7.85
CA GLU A 44 -13.79 -7.68 7.84
C GLU A 44 -13.92 -6.27 7.26
N THR A 45 -12.87 -5.45 7.34
CA THR A 45 -12.91 -4.02 7.00
C THR A 45 -12.15 -3.65 5.73
N GLN A 46 -11.25 -4.53 5.25
CA GLN A 46 -10.41 -4.26 4.07
C GLN A 46 -11.20 -3.90 2.81
N SER A 47 -12.35 -4.54 2.57
CA SER A 47 -13.16 -4.28 1.37
C SER A 47 -13.79 -2.88 1.36
N LYS A 48 -14.09 -2.35 2.55
CA LYS A 48 -14.66 -1.01 2.75
C LYS A 48 -13.60 0.08 2.69
N LEU A 49 -12.41 -0.19 3.21
CA LEU A 49 -11.30 0.76 3.28
C LEU A 49 -10.43 0.77 2.01
N ALA A 50 -10.54 -0.26 1.17
CA ALA A 50 -9.78 -0.37 -0.06
C ALA A 50 -10.09 0.78 -1.03
N TYR A 51 -9.03 1.43 -1.51
CA TYR A 51 -9.11 2.30 -2.67
C TYR A 51 -9.47 1.51 -3.93
N ALA A 52 -8.83 0.35 -4.10
CA ALA A 52 -9.04 -0.51 -5.25
C ALA A 52 -8.92 -1.99 -4.86
N LYS A 53 -9.50 -2.87 -5.68
CA LYS A 53 -9.34 -4.32 -5.56
C LYS A 53 -8.98 -4.90 -6.92
N THR A 54 -8.13 -5.92 -6.91
CA THR A 54 -7.74 -6.65 -8.12
C THR A 54 -7.57 -8.13 -7.81
N LYS A 55 -7.30 -8.93 -8.84
CA LYS A 55 -6.92 -10.34 -8.71
C LYS A 55 -5.48 -10.50 -9.16
N THR A 56 -4.80 -11.47 -8.57
CA THR A 56 -3.51 -11.94 -9.05
C THR A 56 -3.67 -12.52 -10.47
N ASN A 57 -2.89 -12.02 -11.43
CA ASN A 57 -2.85 -12.51 -12.81
C ASN A 57 -2.08 -13.84 -12.90
N ALA A 58 -2.04 -14.47 -14.08
CA ALA A 58 -1.38 -15.75 -14.39
C ALA A 58 0.15 -15.81 -14.06
N LYS A 59 0.78 -14.67 -13.77
CA LYS A 59 2.20 -14.54 -13.42
C LYS A 59 2.41 -14.27 -11.93
N GLY A 60 1.38 -14.36 -11.09
CA GLY A 60 1.50 -14.02 -9.68
C GLY A 60 1.52 -12.50 -9.41
N GLN A 61 1.19 -11.66 -10.39
CA GLN A 61 1.27 -10.20 -10.28
C GLN A 61 -0.11 -9.60 -10.06
N PHE A 62 -0.18 -8.44 -9.41
CA PHE A 62 -1.41 -7.68 -9.26
C PHE A 62 -1.15 -6.22 -9.65
N LEU A 63 -2.06 -5.66 -10.44
CA LEU A 63 -1.93 -4.31 -11.01
C LEU A 63 -3.09 -3.44 -10.55
N PHE A 64 -2.76 -2.25 -10.07
CA PHE A 64 -3.70 -1.20 -9.70
C PHE A 64 -3.48 0.02 -10.59
N PRO A 65 -4.26 0.17 -11.68
CA PRO A 65 -4.11 1.30 -12.57
C PRO A 65 -4.75 2.57 -11.98
N ASN A 66 -4.29 3.73 -12.46
CA ASN A 66 -4.93 5.04 -12.24
C ASN A 66 -4.98 5.51 -10.78
N LEU A 67 -3.90 5.28 -10.01
CA LEU A 67 -3.74 5.98 -8.74
C LEU A 67 -3.73 7.50 -8.97
N PRO A 68 -4.31 8.31 -8.06
CA PRO A 68 -4.28 9.76 -8.23
C PRO A 68 -2.82 10.24 -8.21
N GLY A 69 -2.45 11.06 -9.18
CA GLY A 69 -1.07 11.52 -9.33
C GLY A 69 -0.70 12.73 -8.45
N ASP A 70 0.53 13.18 -8.65
CA ASP A 70 1.15 14.36 -8.06
C ASP A 70 1.31 14.31 -6.53
N ARG A 71 1.46 13.11 -5.98
CA ARG A 71 1.71 12.95 -4.54
C ARG A 71 2.37 11.63 -4.17
N TRP A 72 2.95 11.63 -2.97
CA TRP A 72 3.45 10.43 -2.31
C TRP A 72 2.33 9.70 -1.58
N TYR A 73 2.37 8.38 -1.66
CA TYR A 73 1.50 7.49 -0.93
C TYR A 73 2.31 6.47 -0.15
N TYR A 74 1.82 6.14 1.03
CA TYR A 74 2.07 4.85 1.61
C TYR A 74 0.99 3.88 1.11
N VAL A 75 1.42 2.77 0.54
CA VAL A 75 0.56 1.78 -0.10
C VAL A 75 0.64 0.50 0.68
N THR A 76 -0.52 -0.02 1.08
CA THR A 76 -0.65 -1.36 1.64
C THR A 76 -1.46 -2.23 0.69
N ALA A 77 -0.86 -3.30 0.17
CA ALA A 77 -1.61 -4.35 -0.50
C ALA A 77 -1.95 -5.45 0.52
N GLN A 78 -3.21 -5.90 0.58
CA GLN A 78 -3.64 -6.95 1.50
C GLN A 78 -4.38 -8.07 0.76
N ALA A 79 -4.16 -9.30 1.17
CA ALA A 79 -4.89 -10.47 0.70
C ALA A 79 -5.21 -11.40 1.85
N LEU A 80 -6.44 -11.93 1.87
CA LEU A 80 -6.85 -12.97 2.81
C LEU A 80 -6.67 -14.34 2.16
N THR A 81 -5.88 -15.21 2.79
CA THR A 81 -5.57 -16.57 2.33
C THR A 81 -6.04 -17.57 3.39
N GLY A 82 -7.24 -18.13 3.21
CA GLY A 82 -7.88 -18.90 4.28
C GLY A 82 -8.15 -18.01 5.50
N GLN A 83 -7.52 -18.31 6.63
CA GLN A 83 -7.59 -17.51 7.87
C GLN A 83 -6.42 -16.54 8.06
N VAL A 84 -5.44 -16.52 7.15
CA VAL A 84 -4.24 -15.70 7.27
C VAL A 84 -4.39 -14.44 6.43
N LEU A 85 -4.22 -13.28 7.06
CA LEU A 85 -4.12 -11.99 6.37
C LEU A 85 -2.66 -11.69 6.06
N VAL A 86 -2.33 -11.52 4.79
CA VAL A 86 -0.99 -11.13 4.34
C VAL A 86 -1.03 -9.69 3.85
N SER A 87 -0.04 -8.89 4.27
CA SER A 87 0.05 -7.46 3.92
C SER A 87 1.45 -7.11 3.42
N TRP A 88 1.53 -6.29 2.37
CA TRP A 88 2.76 -5.70 1.85
C TRP A 88 2.66 -4.19 1.91
N GLN A 89 3.76 -3.53 2.24
CA GLN A 89 3.80 -2.11 2.49
C GLN A 89 4.94 -1.47 1.70
N ILE A 90 4.64 -0.38 0.98
CA ILE A 90 5.64 0.35 0.18
C ILE A 90 5.29 1.84 0.14
N GLY A 91 6.30 2.70 0.21
CA GLY A 91 6.16 4.12 -0.14
C GLY A 91 6.36 4.31 -1.63
N VAL A 92 5.42 4.96 -2.32
CA VAL A 92 5.50 5.24 -3.76
C VAL A 92 5.18 6.70 -4.05
N TYR A 93 5.86 7.28 -5.04
CA TYR A 93 5.46 8.55 -5.63
C TYR A 93 4.74 8.30 -6.94
N VAL A 94 3.58 8.91 -7.12
CA VAL A 94 2.81 8.83 -8.38
C VAL A 94 2.99 10.13 -9.14
N TYR A 95 3.80 10.13 -10.20
CA TYR A 95 3.98 11.32 -11.03
C TYR A 95 2.69 11.67 -11.81
N PRO A 96 2.34 12.96 -11.96
CA PRO A 96 1.07 13.38 -12.59
C PRO A 96 0.93 13.03 -14.08
N LYS A 97 2.06 12.81 -14.78
CA LYS A 97 2.08 12.51 -16.23
C LYS A 97 2.43 11.06 -16.55
N GLU A 98 2.83 10.29 -15.54
CA GLU A 98 3.18 8.89 -15.71
C GLU A 98 2.10 8.07 -15.03
N ARG A 99 1.47 7.15 -15.76
CA ARG A 99 0.63 6.13 -15.13
C ARG A 99 1.57 5.24 -14.31
N VAL A 100 1.80 5.58 -13.05
CA VAL A 100 2.64 4.77 -12.18
C VAL A 100 1.94 3.43 -11.97
N GLN A 101 2.45 2.42 -12.65
CA GLN A 101 2.15 1.04 -12.33
C GLN A 101 2.89 0.73 -11.04
N VAL A 102 2.15 0.59 -9.94
CA VAL A 102 2.72 0.01 -8.72
C VAL A 102 2.93 -1.48 -8.99
N PHE A 103 4.18 -1.84 -9.25
CA PHE A 103 4.63 -3.22 -9.37
C PHE A 103 5.08 -3.71 -8.00
N LEU A 104 4.21 -4.46 -7.33
CA LEU A 104 4.61 -5.19 -6.14
C LEU A 104 5.01 -6.60 -6.56
N HIS A 105 6.32 -6.84 -6.59
CA HIS A 105 6.88 -8.18 -6.69
C HIS A 105 6.78 -8.85 -5.32
N ASN A 106 6.13 -10.01 -5.30
CA ASN A 106 6.11 -10.84 -4.12
C ASN A 106 7.48 -11.52 -3.92
N ALA A 107 8.35 -10.92 -3.09
CA ALA A 107 9.68 -11.46 -2.77
C ALA A 107 9.64 -12.69 -1.85
N ASN A 108 8.54 -12.91 -1.13
CA ASN A 108 8.34 -14.10 -0.30
C ASN A 108 7.38 -15.05 -0.99
N ALA A 109 7.73 -16.32 -1.18
CA ALA A 109 6.86 -17.38 -1.71
C ALA A 109 5.57 -17.67 -0.88
N ALA A 110 5.15 -16.75 -0.01
CA ALA A 110 4.03 -16.84 0.92
C ALA A 110 2.69 -16.29 0.37
N LEU A 111 2.64 -15.77 -0.86
CA LEU A 111 1.35 -15.71 -1.57
C LEU A 111 0.99 -17.11 -2.05
N PRO A 112 -0.31 -17.44 -2.17
CA PRO A 112 -0.72 -18.60 -2.93
C PRO A 112 -0.31 -18.39 -4.39
N ILE A 113 0.90 -18.85 -4.72
CA ILE A 113 1.22 -19.37 -6.04
C ILE A 113 0.27 -20.56 -6.18
N TYR A 114 -0.77 -20.38 -7.00
CA TYR A 114 -1.60 -21.42 -7.60
C TYR A 114 -1.63 -22.76 -6.84
N THR A 115 -2.65 -22.99 -6.02
CA THR A 115 -3.24 -24.32 -6.12
C THR A 115 -4.03 -24.31 -7.43
N LYS A 116 -3.39 -24.82 -8.49
CA LYS A 116 -4.15 -25.43 -9.59
C LYS A 116 -5.12 -26.39 -8.92
N ASP A 117 -6.41 -26.21 -9.19
CA ASP A 117 -7.31 -27.35 -9.12
C ASP A 117 -6.81 -28.42 -10.10
#